data_AF-A8USE2-F1
#
_entry.id   AF-A8USE2-F1
#
_cell.length_a   1.000
_cell.length_b   1.000
_cell.length_c   1.000
_cell.angle_alpha   90.00
_cell.angle_beta   90.00
_cell.angle_gamma   90.00
#
_symmetry.space_group_name_H-M   'P 1'
#
loop_
_entity.id
_entity.type
_entity.pdbx_description
1 polymer ?
#
loop_
_entity_poly.entity_id
_entity_poly.type
_entity_poly.pdbx_seq_one_letter_code
_entity_poly.pdbx_strand_id
1 'polypeptide(L)'
;MKPINPKKSKVFSFLIGLIYGYRTADMELKVMPLEEFDPNNHEGFDVYFLDKKSDRVSKNEPIEEPSHIVAIFEDFEAKKVRLYIYKS
;
A
#
# COMPACT_ATOMS: atom_id res chain seq x y z
N MET A 1 -1.25 -23.43 -4.37
CA MET A 1 -1.90 -22.16 -3.96
C MET A 1 -3.35 -22.18 -4.40
N LYS A 2 -4.30 -21.83 -3.54
CA LYS A 2 -5.72 -21.66 -3.95
C LYS A 2 -5.83 -20.42 -4.85
N PRO A 3 -6.67 -20.45 -5.91
CA PRO A 3 -6.90 -19.27 -6.73
C PRO A 3 -7.53 -18.15 -5.87
N ILE A 4 -6.93 -16.96 -5.92
CA ILE A 4 -7.46 -15.77 -5.26
C ILE A 4 -8.72 -15.37 -6.04
N ASN A 5 -9.87 -15.26 -5.37
CA ASN A 5 -11.07 -14.68 -5.98
C ASN A 5 -11.05 -13.17 -5.73
N PRO A 6 -10.72 -12.33 -6.73
CA PRO A 6 -10.52 -10.89 -6.55
C PRO A 6 -11.73 -10.18 -5.96
N LYS A 7 -12.94 -10.66 -6.28
CA LYS A 7 -14.21 -10.06 -5.85
C LYS A 7 -14.48 -10.18 -4.35
N LYS A 8 -13.67 -10.94 -3.60
CA LYS A 8 -13.86 -11.16 -2.15
C LYS A 8 -12.74 -10.61 -1.28
N SER A 9 -11.55 -10.32 -1.82
CA SER A 9 -10.43 -9.83 -1.01
C SER A 9 -10.32 -8.31 -1.08
N LYS A 10 -10.51 -7.65 0.06
CA LYS A 10 -10.27 -6.21 0.24
C LYS A 10 -8.82 -5.84 -0.02
N VAL A 11 -7.89 -6.63 0.52
CA VAL A 11 -6.44 -6.38 0.35
C VAL A 11 -6.05 -6.46 -1.13
N PHE A 12 -6.50 -7.49 -1.84
CA PHE A 12 -6.21 -7.63 -3.27
C PHE A 12 -6.87 -6.51 -4.08
N SER A 13 -8.13 -6.19 -3.78
CA SER A 13 -8.87 -5.11 -4.45
C SER A 13 -8.19 -3.75 -4.25
N PHE A 14 -7.68 -3.48 -3.04
CA PHE A 14 -6.93 -2.27 -2.74
C PHE A 14 -5.65 -2.18 -3.59
N LEU A 15 -4.82 -3.23 -3.61
CA LEU A 15 -3.58 -3.24 -4.39
C LEU A 15 -3.83 -3.07 -5.90
N ILE A 16 -4.86 -3.74 -6.45
CA ILE A 16 -5.25 -3.56 -7.84
C ILE A 16 -5.79 -2.15 -8.09
N GLY A 17 -6.55 -1.59 -7.15
CA GLY A 17 -7.05 -0.22 -7.19
C GLY A 17 -5.91 0.79 -7.32
N LEU A 18 -4.82 0.61 -6.57
CA LEU A 18 -3.63 1.46 -6.68
C LEU A 18 -2.98 1.37 -8.06
N ILE A 19 -2.74 0.14 -8.54
CA ILE A 19 -2.12 -0.09 -9.85
C ILE A 19 -2.98 0.54 -10.96
N TYR A 20 -4.29 0.36 -10.90
CA TYR A 20 -5.20 0.89 -11.91
C TYR A 20 -5.35 2.41 -11.81
N GLY A 21 -5.47 2.95 -10.59
CA GLY A 21 -5.64 4.38 -10.33
C GLY A 21 -4.45 5.21 -10.78
N TYR A 22 -3.23 4.68 -10.62
CA TYR A 22 -1.99 5.40 -10.97
C TYR A 22 -1.35 4.93 -12.28
N ARG A 23 -2.04 4.14 -13.09
CA ARG A 23 -1.49 3.56 -14.33
C ARG A 23 -0.94 4.59 -15.35
N THR A 24 -1.39 5.85 -15.27
CA THR A 24 -0.96 6.95 -16.15
C THR A 24 -0.21 8.05 -15.40
N ALA A 25 0.01 7.91 -14.09
CA ALA A 25 0.73 8.88 -13.29
C ALA A 25 2.24 8.70 -13.48
N ASP A 26 3.00 9.79 -13.34
CA ASP A 26 4.45 9.69 -13.16
C ASP A 26 4.72 9.16 -11.76
N MET A 27 5.16 7.90 -11.65
CA MET A 27 5.17 7.16 -10.38
C MET A 27 6.58 6.71 -10.01
N GLU A 28 6.97 7.03 -8.78
CA GLU A 28 8.12 6.43 -8.11
C GLU A 28 7.63 5.29 -7.21
N LEU A 29 7.93 4.05 -7.58
CA LEU A 29 7.58 2.85 -6.81
C LEU A 29 8.83 2.27 -6.13
N LYS A 30 8.78 2.08 -4.82
CA LYS A 30 9.78 1.33 -4.04
C LYS A 30 9.14 0.18 -3.29
N VAL A 31 9.78 -0.98 -3.33
CA VAL A 31 9.32 -2.19 -2.62
C VAL A 31 10.43 -2.63 -1.68
N MET A 32 10.14 -2.75 -0.38
CA MET A 32 11.15 -2.99 0.66
C MET A 32 10.65 -4.06 1.66
N PRO A 33 11.56 -4.69 2.44
CA PRO A 33 11.18 -5.61 3.51
C PRO A 33 10.29 -4.94 4.56
N LEU A 34 9.40 -5.72 5.19
CA LEU A 34 8.48 -5.18 6.21
C LEU A 34 9.22 -4.60 7.41
N GLU A 35 10.30 -5.25 7.84
CA GLU A 35 11.14 -4.82 8.97
C GLU A 35 11.83 -3.46 8.76
N GLU A 36 11.93 -2.97 7.52
CA GLU A 36 12.52 -1.66 7.21
C GLU A 36 11.51 -0.50 7.32
N PHE A 37 10.25 -0.78 7.67
CA PHE A 37 9.25 0.28 7.82
C PHE A 37 9.53 1.15 9.04
N ASP A 38 9.74 2.45 8.79
CA ASP A 38 9.78 3.50 9.80
C ASP A 38 8.75 4.58 9.45
N PRO A 39 7.72 4.82 10.30
CA PRO A 39 6.69 5.83 10.03
C PRO A 39 7.24 7.25 9.94
N ASN A 40 8.39 7.55 10.57
CA ASN A 40 8.99 8.89 10.51
C ASN A 40 9.50 9.25 9.12
N ASN A 41 9.82 8.25 8.28
CA ASN A 41 10.26 8.47 6.90
C ASN A 41 9.11 8.81 5.94
N HIS A 42 7.86 8.77 6.41
CA HIS A 42 6.64 8.95 5.62
C HIS A 42 5.76 10.06 6.15
N GLU A 43 6.35 11.10 6.75
CA GLU A 43 5.61 12.29 7.15
C GLU A 43 4.89 12.91 5.94
N GLY A 44 3.59 13.15 6.08
CA GLY A 44 2.73 13.67 5.00
C GLY A 44 2.24 12.63 3.98
N PHE A 45 2.63 11.35 4.12
CA PHE A 45 2.08 10.27 3.30
C PHE A 45 0.80 9.72 3.93
N ASP A 46 -0.10 9.24 3.08
CA ASP A 46 -1.16 8.33 3.50
C ASP A 46 -0.59 6.93 3.68
N VAL A 47 -0.63 6.41 4.91
CA VAL A 47 -0.10 5.08 5.23
C VAL A 47 -1.24 4.08 5.41
N TYR A 48 -1.18 2.98 4.70
CA TYR A 48 -2.14 1.89 4.76
C TYR A 48 -1.47 0.62 5.29
N PHE A 49 -2.09 -0.01 6.28
CA PHE A 49 -1.68 -1.29 6.85
C PHE A 49 -2.62 -2.38 6.32
N LEU A 50 -2.07 -3.44 5.72
CA LEU A 50 -2.83 -4.49 5.06
C LEU A 50 -2.52 -5.84 5.70
N ASP A 51 -3.54 -6.57 6.15
CA ASP A 51 -3.41 -7.96 6.60
C ASP A 51 -4.14 -8.91 5.63
N LYS A 52 -3.37 -9.71 4.89
CA LYS A 52 -3.87 -10.75 3.99
C LYS A 52 -4.58 -11.90 4.73
N LYS A 53 -4.23 -12.19 5.99
CA LYS A 53 -4.83 -13.28 6.77
C LYS A 53 -6.27 -12.90 7.16
N SER A 54 -6.47 -11.71 7.74
CA SER A 54 -7.80 -11.23 8.13
C SER A 54 -8.55 -10.48 7.03
N ASP A 55 -7.94 -10.30 5.85
CA ASP A 55 -8.43 -9.46 4.75
C ASP A 55 -8.81 -8.03 5.19
N ARG A 56 -7.96 -7.42 6.02
CA ARG A 56 -8.16 -6.06 6.56
C ARG A 56 -7.24 -5.07 5.84
N VAL A 57 -7.79 -3.89 5.58
CA VAL A 57 -7.05 -2.68 5.17
C VAL A 57 -7.39 -1.61 6.18
N SER A 58 -6.39 -0.99 6.80
CA SER A 58 -6.58 0.17 7.69
C SER A 58 -5.71 1.34 7.26
N LYS A 59 -6.25 2.56 7.33
CA LYS A 59 -5.54 3.80 6.97
C LYS A 59 -5.11 4.51 8.25
N ASN A 60 -3.83 4.82 8.36
CA ASN A 60 -3.20 5.55 9.49
C ASN A 60 -3.46 4.94 10.88
N GLU A 61 -3.93 3.69 10.93
CA GLU A 61 -4.12 2.91 12.15
C GLU A 61 -3.29 1.62 12.00
N PRO A 62 -2.20 1.47 12.77
CA PRO A 62 -1.35 0.29 12.71
C PRO A 62 -2.11 -1.00 13.01
N ILE A 63 -1.75 -2.05 12.28
CA ILE A 63 -2.14 -3.44 12.56
C ILE A 63 -0.93 -4.13 13.19
N GLU A 64 -1.14 -5.03 14.15
CA GLU A 64 -0.06 -5.70 14.90
C GLU A 64 0.85 -6.56 14.01
N GLU A 65 0.26 -7.35 13.10
CA GLU A 65 0.98 -8.16 12.12
C GLU A 65 0.52 -7.82 10.68
N PRO A 66 0.93 -6.66 10.13
CA PRO A 66 0.57 -6.32 8.77
C PRO A 66 1.34 -7.23 7.81
N SER A 67 0.67 -7.76 6.80
CA SER A 67 1.36 -8.44 5.70
C SER A 67 2.05 -7.45 4.76
N HIS A 68 1.46 -6.25 4.60
CA HIS A 68 1.99 -5.17 3.78
C HIS A 68 1.74 -3.84 4.50
N ILE A 69 2.64 -2.88 4.32
CA ILE A 69 2.41 -1.47 4.64
C ILE A 69 2.62 -0.69 3.34
N VAL A 70 1.68 0.18 3.00
CA VAL A 70 1.72 0.97 1.77
C VAL A 70 1.67 2.44 2.13
N ALA A 71 2.74 3.19 1.85
CA ALA A 71 2.77 4.63 2.01
C ALA A 71 2.63 5.31 0.65
N ILE A 72 1.71 6.27 0.56
CA ILE A 72 1.34 6.96 -0.68
C ILE A 72 1.47 8.46 -0.47
N PHE A 73 2.17 9.13 -1.37
CA PHE A 73 2.19 10.58 -1.46
C PHE A 73 1.81 11.01 -2.87
N GLU A 74 0.77 11.84 -2.96
CA GLU A 74 0.27 12.39 -4.22
C GLU A 74 0.65 13.87 -4.31
N ASP A 75 1.56 14.19 -5.23
CA ASP A 75 1.87 15.58 -5.59
C ASP A 75 0.99 15.98 -6.77
N PHE A 76 -0.13 16.65 -6.48
CA PHE A 76 -1.08 17.09 -7.49
C PHE A 76 -0.53 18.19 -8.40
N GLU A 77 0.40 19.02 -7.91
CA GLU A 77 1.01 20.09 -8.70
C GLU A 77 2.00 19.51 -9.71
N ALA A 78 2.88 18.62 -9.26
CA ALA A 78 3.86 17.96 -10.12
C ALA A 78 3.29 16.75 -10.88
N LYS A 79 2.05 16.33 -10.61
CA LYS A 79 1.42 15.09 -11.09
C LYS A 79 2.27 13.85 -10.83
N LYS A 80 3.00 13.85 -9.72
CA LYS A 80 3.91 12.77 -9.32
C LYS A 80 3.32 12.00 -8.16
N VAL A 81 3.37 10.67 -8.25
CA VAL A 81 2.95 9.78 -7.16
C VAL A 81 4.17 9.06 -6.62
N ARG A 82 4.34 9.03 -5.30
CA ARG A 82 5.37 8.23 -4.63
C ARG A 82 4.69 7.11 -3.86
N LEU A 83 5.03 5.87 -4.20
CA LEU A 83 4.43 4.67 -3.65
C LEU A 83 5.53 3.80 -3.03
N TYR A 84 5.45 3.62 -1.71
CA TYR A 84 6.33 2.70 -0.99
C TYR A 84 5.50 1.50 -0.53
N ILE A 85 5.96 0.29 -0.85
CA ILE A 85 5.31 -0.96 -0.44
C ILE A 85 6.31 -1.76 0.40
N TYR A 86 6.03 -1.88 1.69
CA TYR A 86 6.73 -2.75 2.62
C TYR A 86 5.98 -4.08 2.68
N LYS A 87 6.67 -5.22 2.58
CA LYS A 87 6.01 -6.54 2.61
C LYS A 87 6.88 -7.63 3.22
N SER A 88 6.23 -8.56 3.91
CA SER A 88 6.80 -9.84 4.37
C SER A 88 6.90 -10.86 3.24
#